data_AF-A0A151QMN2-F1
#
_entry.id   AF-A0A151QMN2-F1
#
_cell.length_a   1.000
_cell.length_b   1.000
_cell.length_c   1.000
_cell.angle_alpha   90.00
_cell.angle_beta   90.00
_cell.angle_gamma   90.00
#
_symmetry.space_group_name_H-M   'P 1'
#
loop_
_entity.id
_entity.type
_entity.pdbx_description
1 polymer ?
#
loop_
_entity_poly.entity_id
_entity_poly.type
_entity_poly.pdbx_seq_one_letter_code
_entity_poly.pdbx_strand_id
1 'polypeptide(L)'
;MILVDKATLNRTYGHFARVLIEVDLSKKIPTQLMVEREGYASYVSFEFDRLPLFCSTCHCIGHEAVACSHAGVEARKEPRK
;
A
#
# COMPACT_ATOMS: atom_id res chain seq x y z
N MET A 1 -10.56 -2.95 -3.52
CA MET A 1 -11.30 -4.16 -3.10
C MET A 1 -10.42 -4.99 -2.15
N ILE A 2 -10.98 -5.66 -1.14
CA ILE A 2 -10.20 -6.54 -0.22
C ILE A 2 -10.51 -8.00 -0.57
N LEU A 3 -9.48 -8.78 -0.90
CA LEU A 3 -9.60 -10.22 -1.15
C LEU A 3 -8.84 -11.01 -0.09
N VAL A 4 -9.47 -12.07 0.40
CA VAL A 4 -8.93 -12.93 1.47
C VAL A 4 -8.50 -14.26 0.85
N ASP A 5 -7.29 -14.74 1.19
CA ASP A 5 -6.82 -16.03 0.69
C ASP A 5 -7.61 -17.22 1.28
N LYS A 6 -7.70 -18.33 0.54
CA LYS A 6 -8.43 -19.53 0.94
C LYS A 6 -7.98 -20.10 2.27
N ALA A 7 -6.68 -20.08 2.59
CA ALA A 7 -6.19 -20.61 3.86
C ALA A 7 -6.66 -19.75 5.05
N THR A 8 -6.69 -18.43 4.85
CA THR A 8 -7.23 -17.49 5.85
C THR A 8 -8.75 -17.69 6.01
N LEU A 9 -9.48 -17.85 4.91
CA LEU A 9 -10.93 -18.09 4.92
C LEU A 9 -11.29 -19.38 5.66
N ASN A 10 -10.54 -20.46 5.41
CA ASN A 10 -10.75 -21.77 6.03
C ASN A 10 -10.12 -21.89 7.43
N ARG A 11 -9.51 -20.82 7.94
CA ARG A 11 -8.83 -20.79 9.26
C ARG A 11 -7.79 -21.90 9.41
N THR A 12 -7.17 -22.33 8.31
CA THR A 12 -6.18 -23.42 8.31
C THR A 12 -4.79 -22.95 8.71
N TYR A 13 -4.57 -21.63 8.83
CA TYR A 13 -3.32 -21.02 9.32
C TYR A 13 -3.58 -20.29 10.65
N GLY A 14 -2.84 -20.65 11.69
CA GLY A 14 -3.20 -20.34 13.09
C GLY A 14 -2.67 -19.04 13.70
N HIS A 15 -1.90 -18.22 12.98
CA HIS A 15 -1.22 -17.06 13.62
C HIS A 15 -1.40 -15.71 12.92
N PHE A 16 -1.74 -15.69 11.62
CA PHE A 16 -1.90 -14.45 10.87
C PHE A 16 -2.80 -14.64 9.65
N ALA A 17 -3.53 -13.59 9.28
CA ALA A 17 -4.35 -13.52 8.08
C ALA A 17 -3.57 -12.78 6.98
N ARG A 18 -3.68 -13.27 5.73
CA ARG A 18 -3.16 -12.56 4.56
C ARG A 18 -4.32 -12.01 3.73
N VAL A 19 -4.26 -10.73 3.42
CA VAL A 19 -5.25 -10.03 2.61
C VAL A 19 -4.57 -9.30 1.46
N LEU A 20 -5.21 -9.28 0.31
CA LEU A 20 -4.80 -8.48 -0.83
C LEU A 20 -5.57 -7.16 -0.80
N ILE A 21 -4.84 -6.06 -0.93
CA ILE A 21 -5.38 -4.70 -0.95
C ILE A 21 -4.85 -3.94 -2.17
N GLU A 22 -5.68 -3.05 -2.70
CA GLU A 22 -5.26 -2.05 -3.69
C GLU A 22 -4.87 -0.78 -2.93
N VAL A 23 -3.64 -0.32 -3.11
CA VAL A 23 -3.11 0.90 -2.47
C VAL A 23 -2.57 1.85 -3.52
N ASP A 24 -2.79 3.14 -3.28
CA ASP A 24 -2.21 4.21 -4.06
C ASP A 24 -0.87 4.60 -3.44
N LEU A 25 0.24 4.20 -4.08
CA LEU A 25 1.60 4.45 -3.58
C LEU A 25 2.00 5.93 -3.61
N SER A 26 1.24 6.78 -4.32
CA SER A 26 1.46 8.24 -4.32
C SER A 26 0.97 8.92 -3.05
N LYS A 27 0.19 8.21 -2.23
CA LYS A 27 -0.37 8.69 -0.96
C LYS A 27 0.32 8.03 0.22
N LYS A 28 0.00 8.51 1.42
CA LYS A 28 0.45 7.89 2.66
C LYS A 28 -0.01 6.44 2.71
N ILE A 29 0.96 5.53 2.81
CA ILE A 29 0.69 4.09 2.94
C ILE A 29 0.05 3.81 4.31
N PRO A 30 -1.10 3.12 4.37
CA PRO A 30 -1.72 2.74 5.63
C PRO A 30 -0.88 1.66 6.33
N THR A 31 -0.79 1.74 7.65
CA THR A 31 -0.12 0.73 8.50
C THR A 31 -1.11 0.02 9.44
N GLN A 32 -2.36 0.47 9.43
CA GLN A 32 -3.44 -0.04 10.27
C GLN A 32 -4.72 -0.13 9.46
N LEU A 33 -5.50 -1.18 9.71
CA LEU A 33 -6.82 -1.39 9.12
C LEU A 33 -7.84 -1.49 10.25
N MET A 34 -8.96 -0.79 10.11
CA MET A 34 -10.10 -0.99 11.00
C MET A 34 -10.81 -2.29 10.61
N VAL A 35 -10.93 -3.19 11.58
CA VAL A 35 -11.67 -4.44 11.43
C VAL A 35 -12.91 -4.35 12.29
N GLU A 36 -14.06 -4.52 11.65
CA GLU A 36 -15.35 -4.58 12.33
C GLU A 36 -15.77 -6.04 12.51
N ARG A 37 -16.28 -6.34 13.71
CA ARG A 37 -17.00 -7.57 14.07
C ARG A 37 -18.28 -7.15 14.79
N GLU A 38 -19.24 -8.06 14.93
CA GLU A 38 -20.53 -7.76 15.54
C GLU A 38 -20.38 -7.04 16.91
N GLY A 39 -20.65 -5.73 16.92
CA GLY A 39 -20.55 -4.87 18.10
C GLY A 39 -19.17 -4.31 18.45
N TYR A 40 -18.12 -4.59 17.66
CA TYR A 40 -16.74 -4.16 17.96
C TYR A 40 -16.00 -3.70 16.70
N ALA A 41 -15.37 -2.53 16.77
CA ALA A 41 -14.42 -2.06 15.77
C ALA A 41 -13.03 -1.91 16.42
N SER A 42 -11.98 -2.39 15.77
CA SER A 42 -10.62 -2.28 16.29
C SER A 42 -9.63 -2.06 15.16
N TYR A 43 -8.61 -1.22 15.41
CA TYR A 43 -7.50 -1.05 14.49
C TYR A 43 -6.49 -2.17 14.68
N VAL A 44 -6.19 -2.88 13.59
CA VAL A 44 -5.18 -3.93 13.54
C VAL A 44 -3.99 -3.41 12.75
N SER A 45 -2.80 -3.47 13.34
CA SER A 45 -1.56 -3.13 12.64
C SER A 45 -1.17 -4.27 11.71
N PHE A 46 -0.63 -3.94 10.53
CA PHE A 46 -0.22 -4.92 9.54
C PHE A 46 1.07 -4.49 8.84
N GLU A 47 1.71 -5.44 8.19
CA GLU A 47 2.93 -5.24 7.41
C GLU A 47 2.70 -5.67 5.96
N PHE A 48 3.46 -5.07 5.04
CA PHE A 48 3.46 -5.45 3.64
C PHE A 48 4.57 -6.46 3.39
N ASP A 49 4.24 -7.65 2.87
CA ASP A 49 5.23 -8.68 2.54
C ASP A 49 6.31 -8.16 1.55
N ARG A 50 5.92 -7.31 0.58
CA ARG A 50 6.80 -6.81 -0.49
C ARG A 50 6.40 -5.40 -0.95
N LEU A 51 6.46 -4.40 -0.07
CA LEU A 51 6.18 -3.02 -0.45
C LEU A 51 7.27 -2.52 -1.42
N PRO A 52 6.93 -2.13 -2.67
CA PRO A 52 7.93 -1.69 -3.62
C PRO A 52 8.36 -0.24 -3.33
N LEU A 53 9.56 0.14 -3.78
CA LEU A 53 10.00 1.52 -3.75
C LEU A 53 9.14 2.37 -4.69
N PHE A 54 8.81 3.59 -4.27
CA PHE A 54 8.05 4.54 -5.06
C PHE A 54 8.78 5.88 -5.15
N CYS A 55 8.90 6.41 -6.37
CA CYS A 55 9.54 7.69 -6.61
C CYS A 55 8.50 8.81 -6.62
N SER A 56 8.59 9.73 -5.65
CA SER A 56 7.71 10.92 -5.60
C SER A 56 8.01 11.96 -6.69
N THR A 57 9.17 11.89 -7.35
CA THR A 57 9.55 12.82 -8.43
C THR A 57 8.94 12.44 -9.78
N CYS A 58 9.10 11.19 -10.21
CA CYS A 58 8.61 10.74 -11.52
C CYS A 58 7.35 9.86 -11.44
N HIS A 59 6.84 9.60 -10.23
CA HIS A 59 5.68 8.74 -9.96
C HIS A 59 5.81 7.32 -10.52
N CYS A 60 7.03 6.76 -10.50
CA CYS A 60 7.31 5.40 -10.94
C CYS A 60 7.67 4.48 -9.78
N ILE A 61 7.40 3.19 -9.96
CA ILE A 61 7.78 2.12 -9.04
C ILE A 61 9.22 1.66 -9.34
N GLY A 62 10.00 1.38 -8.30
CA GLY A 62 11.31 0.71 -8.40
C GLY A 62 12.51 1.52 -7.88
N HIS A 63 12.33 2.79 -7.53
CA HIS A 63 13.38 3.63 -6.93
C HIS A 63 12.78 4.72 -6.05
N GLU A 64 13.59 5.30 -5.16
CA GLU A 64 13.21 6.47 -4.36
C GLU A 64 13.58 7.78 -5.07
N ALA A 65 13.02 8.90 -4.63
CA ALA A 65 13.31 10.23 -5.19
C ALA A 65 14.81 10.56 -5.23
N VAL A 66 15.56 10.12 -4.21
CA VAL A 66 17.01 10.33 -4.11
C VAL A 66 17.82 9.64 -5.21
N ALA A 67 17.30 8.55 -5.76
CA ALA A 67 17.92 7.78 -6.84
C ALA A 67 17.27 8.07 -8.20
N CYS A 68 16.44 9.12 -8.30
CA CYS A 68 15.70 9.42 -9.51
C CYS A 68 16.59 10.09 -10.58
N SER A 69 16.65 9.49 -11.77
CA SER A 69 17.32 10.08 -12.93
C SER A 69 16.65 11.36 -13.44
N HIS A 70 15.40 11.63 -13.02
CA HIS A 70 14.63 12.82 -13.40
C HIS A 70 14.67 13.94 -12.34
N ALA A 71 15.47 13.79 -11.28
CA ALA A 71 15.55 14.75 -10.16
C ALA A 71 15.93 16.19 -10.58
N GLY A 72 16.44 16.39 -11.80
CA GLY A 72 16.76 17.72 -12.36
C GLY A 72 15.73 18.30 -13.35
N VAL A 73 14.57 17.68 -13.56
CA VAL A 73 13.60 18.06 -14.63
C VAL A 73 12.23 18.52 -14.07
N GLU A 74 12.15 18.88 -12.79
CA GLU A 74 10.93 19.43 -12.19
C GLU A 74 10.73 20.93 -12.49
N ALA A 75 10.72 21.28 -13.78
CA ALA A 75 10.36 22.61 -14.23
C ALA A 75 9.62 22.60 -15.59
N ARG A 76 8.77 21.59 -15.87
CA ARG A 76 7.74 21.72 -16.94
C ARG A 76 6.78 20.52 -16.98
N LYS A 77 5.66 20.57 -16.25
CA LYS A 77 4.37 20.05 -16.76
C LYS A 77 3.24 20.98 -16.30
N GLU A 78 2.84 21.81 -17.25
CA GLU A 78 1.72 22.76 -17.24
C GLU A 78 0.40 22.10 -16.79
N PRO A 79 -0.51 22.82 -16.10
CA PRO A 79 -1.78 22.27 -15.63
C PRO A 79 -2.67 21.88 -16.81
N ARG A 80 -3.20 20.65 -16.77
CA ARG A 80 -4.25 20.20 -17.70
C ARG A 80 -5.53 21.01 -17.41
N LYS A 81 -5.98 21.76 -18.42
CA LYS A 81 -7.31 22.37 -18.50
C LYS A 81 -8.42 21.34 -18.43
#